data_AF-A0A941YI87-F1
#
_entry.id   AF-A0A941YI87-F1
#
_cell.length_a   1.000
_cell.length_b   1.000
_cell.length_c   1.000
_cell.angle_alpha   90.00
_cell.angle_beta   90.00
_cell.angle_gamma   90.00
#
_symmetry.space_group_name_H-M   'P 1'
#
loop_
_entity.id
_entity.type
_entity.pdbx_description
1 polymer ?
#
loop_
_entity_poly.entity_id
_entity_poly.type
_entity_poly.pdbx_seq_one_letter_code
_entity_poly.pdbx_strand_id
1 'polypeptide(L)'
;MPHQHIEQPVNGAEVLRGLREFITLAAASYGTTEAIRPPHRIKFHWPPHPVSYEYHVLNSDWTGTASFVAHGEMFHVEIAKTNFGVFGRCSELWNEAKADTEEEMLIKLRDSSEPILQRQLSISRSIGHPSRYKGEIRDLPPVDILKLFYCEDRDVANSAHETIEVSKFRNAYFPSLCHILRDRTHPWRRSAQWCVLDLFEDLPSFIASEKDEIDAVEAMKSLLMDAEDDYARTVYKAGVVLGGHLPHRRGGNALLECLTSPSIIGRRSAIHGLFHVCEWVPEMTDEVVHTLRENGKKEQDPQLAIFSFAIAEDILRGTIDHTPEPVFAFER
;
A
#
# COMPACT_ATOMS: atom_id res chain seq x y z
N MET A 1 -14.24 13.70 29.97
CA MET A 1 -15.37 12.73 29.87
C MET A 1 -14.96 11.69 28.86
N PRO A 2 -14.98 10.38 29.16
CA PRO A 2 -14.70 9.38 28.14
C PRO A 2 -15.85 9.41 27.13
N HIS A 3 -15.56 9.71 25.87
CA HIS A 3 -16.52 9.54 24.79
C HIS A 3 -16.88 8.05 24.74
N GLN A 4 -18.10 7.73 25.18
CA GLN A 4 -18.71 6.44 24.84
C GLN A 4 -18.87 6.44 23.33
N HIS A 5 -17.87 5.92 22.61
CA HIS A 5 -18.04 5.51 21.23
C HIS A 5 -19.07 4.40 21.23
N ILE A 6 -20.33 4.76 21.00
CA ILE A 6 -21.33 3.83 20.53
C ILE A 6 -20.81 3.38 19.17
N GLU A 7 -20.16 2.22 19.13
CA GLU A 7 -19.67 1.60 17.91
C GLU A 7 -20.87 1.22 17.06
N GLN A 8 -21.33 2.17 16.25
CA GLN A 8 -22.30 1.88 15.23
C GLN A 8 -21.68 0.85 14.27
N PRO A 9 -22.43 -0.19 13.88
CA PRO A 9 -21.92 -1.15 12.91
C PRO A 9 -21.55 -0.42 11.61
N VAL A 10 -20.34 -0.68 11.09
CA VAL A 10 -19.88 -0.09 9.85
C VAL A 10 -20.73 -0.63 8.69
N ASN A 11 -21.45 0.26 8.01
CA ASN A 11 -22.26 -0.10 6.85
C ASN A 11 -21.38 -0.14 5.58
N GLY A 12 -21.00 -1.35 5.15
CA GLY A 12 -20.14 -1.53 3.98
C GLY A 12 -20.67 -0.90 2.68
N ALA A 13 -21.99 -0.80 2.52
CA ALA A 13 -22.58 -0.16 1.33
C ALA A 13 -22.32 1.36 1.30
N GLU A 14 -22.35 2.02 2.47
CA GLU A 14 -22.05 3.45 2.58
C GLU A 14 -20.56 3.72 2.38
N VAL A 15 -19.70 2.85 2.91
CA VAL A 15 -18.25 2.89 2.69
C VAL A 15 -17.93 2.78 1.20
N LEU A 16 -18.52 1.81 0.50
CA LEU A 16 -18.34 1.62 -0.94
C LEU A 16 -18.84 2.83 -1.75
N ARG A 17 -20.00 3.39 -1.39
CA ARG A 17 -20.54 4.58 -2.05
C ARG A 17 -19.58 5.76 -1.91
N GLY A 18 -19.11 6.05 -0.70
CA GLY A 18 -18.18 7.15 -0.47
C GLY A 18 -16.84 6.95 -1.16
N LEU A 19 -16.34 5.72 -1.26
CA LEU A 19 -15.14 5.40 -2.03
C LEU A 19 -15.32 5.66 -3.53
N ARG A 20 -16.45 5.25 -4.11
CA ARG A 20 -16.77 5.49 -5.53
C ARG A 20 -16.85 6.97 -5.87
N GLU A 21 -17.49 7.74 -5.00
CA GLU A 21 -17.55 9.21 -5.12
C GLU A 21 -16.15 9.81 -5.10
N PHE A 22 -15.29 9.38 -4.16
CA PHE A 22 -13.90 9.81 -4.09
C PHE A 22 -13.11 9.51 -5.38
N ILE A 23 -13.16 8.26 -5.87
CA ILE A 23 -12.44 7.86 -7.09
C ILE A 23 -12.90 8.68 -8.30
N THR A 24 -14.22 8.90 -8.41
CA THR A 24 -14.81 9.68 -9.50
C THR A 24 -14.34 11.13 -9.48
N LEU A 25 -14.36 11.77 -8.30
CA LEU A 25 -13.90 13.15 -8.13
C LEU A 25 -12.39 13.28 -8.38
N ALA A 26 -11.60 12.32 -7.91
CA ALA A 26 -10.16 12.31 -8.14
C ALA A 26 -9.83 12.19 -9.63
N ALA A 27 -10.44 11.25 -10.35
CA ALA A 27 -10.24 11.09 -11.80
C ALA A 27 -10.57 12.38 -12.57
N ALA A 28 -11.67 13.06 -12.20
CA ALA A 28 -12.02 14.36 -12.77
C ALA A 28 -10.98 15.46 -12.45
N SER A 29 -10.46 15.48 -11.21
CA SER A 29 -9.47 16.48 -10.78
C SER A 29 -8.10 16.30 -11.42
N TYR A 30 -7.66 15.06 -11.67
CA TYR A 30 -6.38 14.79 -12.33
C TYR A 30 -6.43 15.01 -13.85
N GLY A 31 -7.62 14.96 -14.46
CA GLY A 31 -7.79 15.11 -15.91
C GLY A 31 -7.22 13.95 -16.74
N THR A 32 -6.83 12.85 -16.08
CA THR A 32 -6.31 11.63 -16.71
C THR A 32 -6.69 10.41 -15.89
N THR A 33 -6.77 9.26 -16.56
CA THR A 33 -6.96 7.94 -15.94
C THR A 33 -5.70 7.06 -16.03
N GLU A 34 -4.60 7.58 -16.59
CA GLU A 34 -3.33 6.85 -16.66
C GLU A 34 -2.78 6.58 -15.25
N ALA A 35 -2.18 5.40 -15.05
CA ALA A 35 -1.58 5.05 -13.77
C ALA A 35 -0.31 5.88 -13.55
N ILE A 36 -0.11 6.38 -12.32
CA ILE A 36 1.15 6.96 -11.89
C ILE A 36 2.00 5.87 -11.23
N ARG A 37 3.27 5.76 -11.65
CA ARG A 37 4.24 4.90 -10.98
C ARG A 37 4.53 5.47 -9.60
N PRO A 38 4.13 4.77 -8.51
CA PRO A 38 4.32 5.34 -7.19
C PRO A 38 5.78 5.21 -6.76
N PRO A 39 6.28 6.13 -5.92
CA PRO A 39 7.66 6.09 -5.43
C PRO A 39 7.90 4.84 -4.57
N HIS A 40 9.15 4.53 -4.26
CA HIS A 40 9.45 3.50 -3.27
C HIS A 40 8.94 3.94 -1.89
N ARG A 41 8.54 2.95 -1.08
CA ARG A 41 8.21 3.21 0.33
C ARG A 41 9.45 3.68 1.07
N ILE A 42 9.30 4.74 1.85
CA ILE A 42 10.30 5.22 2.78
C ILE A 42 9.68 5.05 4.17
N LYS A 43 10.23 4.13 4.97
CA LYS A 43 9.69 3.82 6.28
C LYS A 43 9.70 5.08 7.15
N PHE A 44 8.53 5.49 7.63
CA PHE A 44 8.40 6.64 8.49
C PHE A 44 8.70 6.25 9.94
N HIS A 45 9.68 6.91 10.54
CA HIS A 45 10.07 6.72 11.94
C HIS A 45 9.83 8.00 12.71
N TRP A 46 8.83 7.98 13.60
CA TRP A 46 8.47 9.14 14.40
C TRP A 46 7.87 8.71 15.75
N PRO A 47 8.13 9.44 16.85
CA PRO A 47 9.06 10.58 16.95
C PRO A 47 10.54 10.14 16.85
N PRO A 48 11.45 11.04 16.43
CA PRO A 48 12.89 10.80 16.50
C PRO A 48 13.37 10.73 17.96
N HIS A 49 14.59 10.23 18.18
CA HIS A 49 15.20 10.26 19.51
C HIS A 49 15.37 11.72 19.98
N PRO A 50 14.88 12.10 21.18
CA PRO A 50 15.04 13.46 21.69
C PRO A 50 16.52 13.78 21.95
N VAL A 51 17.10 14.69 21.17
CA VAL A 51 18.52 15.06 21.31
C VAL A 51 18.84 15.62 22.70
N SER A 52 17.87 16.19 23.42
CA SER A 52 18.07 16.67 24.79
C SER A 52 18.48 15.57 25.77
N TYR A 53 18.11 14.31 25.52
CA TYR A 53 18.42 13.18 26.41
C TYR A 53 19.90 12.81 26.36
N GLU A 54 20.53 12.93 25.18
CA GLU A 54 21.95 12.67 24.98
C GLU A 54 22.85 13.64 25.76
N TYR A 55 22.34 14.83 26.10
CA TYR A 55 23.07 15.88 26.81
C TYR A 55 22.52 16.15 28.22
N HIS A 56 21.62 15.30 28.71
CA HIS A 56 21.00 15.42 30.04
C HIS A 56 20.39 16.80 30.34
N VAL A 57 19.76 17.43 29.34
CA VAL A 57 19.04 18.70 29.53
C VAL A 57 17.83 18.45 30.44
N LEU A 58 17.78 19.15 31.56
CA LEU A 58 16.74 18.98 32.58
C LEU A 58 15.49 19.78 32.23
N ASN A 59 14.35 19.37 32.80
CA ASN A 59 13.10 20.13 32.64
C ASN A 59 13.23 21.59 33.12
N SER A 60 14.09 21.87 34.09
CA SER A 60 14.37 23.22 34.59
C SER A 60 15.14 24.11 33.60
N ASP A 61 15.78 23.53 32.58
CA ASP A 61 16.64 24.29 31.66
C ASP A 61 15.84 24.96 30.53
N TRP A 62 14.61 24.49 30.28
CA TRP A 62 13.68 25.02 29.28
C TRP A 62 13.03 26.32 29.78
N THR A 63 13.75 27.43 29.63
CA THR A 63 13.36 28.74 30.16
C THR A 63 13.01 29.75 29.08
N GLY A 64 13.43 29.51 27.83
CA GLY A 64 13.16 30.38 26.69
C GLY A 64 12.01 29.88 25.83
N THR A 65 11.52 30.76 24.96
CA THR A 65 10.49 30.43 23.96
C THR A 65 10.82 31.11 22.65
N ALA A 66 10.58 30.43 21.53
CA ALA A 66 10.60 30.99 20.19
C ALA A 66 9.51 30.35 19.33
N SER A 67 9.55 30.62 18.03
CA SER A 67 8.66 30.00 17.06
C SER A 67 9.33 29.92 15.70
N PHE A 68 8.94 28.94 14.90
CA PHE A 68 9.22 28.92 13.46
C PHE A 68 7.91 28.79 12.67
N VAL A 69 7.96 29.14 11.38
CA VAL A 69 6.84 28.99 10.47
C VAL A 69 7.16 27.91 9.44
N ALA A 70 6.23 26.99 9.23
CA ALA A 70 6.30 25.97 8.17
C ALA A 70 4.90 25.72 7.60
N HIS A 71 4.80 25.60 6.27
CA HIS A 71 3.53 25.38 5.56
C HIS A 71 2.40 26.36 5.95
N GLY A 72 2.75 27.61 6.26
CA GLY A 72 1.80 28.65 6.67
C GLY A 72 1.30 28.56 8.12
N GLU A 73 1.82 27.63 8.92
CA GLU A 73 1.50 27.49 10.35
C GLU A 73 2.69 27.90 11.21
N MET A 74 2.40 28.58 12.33
CA MET A 74 3.39 28.95 13.34
C MET A 74 3.45 27.87 14.41
N PHE A 75 4.66 27.38 14.69
CA PHE A 75 4.93 26.35 15.69
C PHE A 75 5.68 26.94 16.87
N HIS A 76 5.19 26.69 18.09
CA HIS A 76 5.85 27.12 19.31
C HIS A 76 7.02 26.20 19.67
N VAL A 77 8.12 26.81 20.13
CA VAL A 77 9.35 26.11 20.49
C VAL A 77 9.79 26.54 21.88
N GLU A 78 9.97 25.57 22.76
CA GLU A 78 10.63 25.76 24.06
C GLU A 78 12.15 25.74 23.84
N ILE A 79 12.89 26.62 24.52
CA ILE A 79 14.35 26.76 24.36
C ILE A 79 15.07 26.50 25.67
N ALA A 80 16.11 25.67 25.61
CA ALA A 80 17.11 25.52 26.68
C ALA A 80 18.50 25.95 26.17
N LYS A 81 19.15 26.87 26.88
CA LYS A 81 20.53 27.32 26.60
C LYS A 81 21.46 26.71 27.64
N THR A 82 22.37 25.87 27.20
CA THR A 82 23.28 25.11 28.09
C THR A 82 24.73 25.28 27.67
N ASN A 83 25.67 24.73 28.44
CA ASN A 83 27.09 24.68 28.07
C ASN A 83 27.36 23.82 26.82
N PHE A 84 26.40 23.01 26.38
CA PHE A 84 26.51 22.16 25.20
C PHE A 84 25.89 22.77 23.95
N GLY A 85 25.23 23.92 24.05
CA GLY A 85 24.58 24.62 22.94
C GLY A 85 23.12 24.99 23.24
N VAL A 86 22.41 25.36 22.18
CA VAL A 86 20.99 25.74 22.21
C VAL A 86 20.14 24.56 21.74
N PHE A 87 19.19 24.17 22.58
CA PHE A 87 18.22 23.11 22.32
C PHE A 87 16.85 23.73 22.10
N GLY A 88 16.11 23.21 21.13
CA GLY A 88 14.71 23.54 20.93
C GLY A 88 13.84 22.31 20.93
N ARG A 89 12.66 22.43 21.52
CA ARG A 89 11.63 21.38 21.57
C ARG A 89 10.33 21.94 21.00
N CYS A 90 9.78 21.27 19.99
CA CYS A 90 8.44 21.54 19.48
C CYS A 90 7.51 20.40 19.89
N SER A 91 6.76 20.60 20.98
CA SER A 91 5.86 19.59 21.55
C SER A 91 4.68 19.25 20.63
N GLU A 92 4.29 20.14 19.71
CA GLU A 92 3.23 19.86 18.73
C GLU A 92 3.64 18.89 17.62
N LEU A 93 4.94 18.79 17.35
CA LEU A 93 5.50 17.92 16.33
C LEU A 93 6.26 16.74 16.94
N TRP A 94 6.45 16.71 18.26
CA TRP A 94 7.29 15.74 18.97
C TRP A 94 8.71 15.68 18.40
N ASN A 95 9.30 16.86 18.15
CA ASN A 95 10.65 16.98 17.60
C ASN A 95 11.54 17.87 18.47
N GLU A 96 12.83 17.58 18.45
CA GLU A 96 13.87 18.38 19.10
C GLU A 96 15.07 18.59 18.18
N ALA A 97 15.75 19.72 18.35
CA ALA A 97 16.98 20.01 17.61
C ALA A 97 18.01 20.71 18.50
N LYS A 98 19.28 20.59 18.11
CA LYS A 98 20.43 21.22 18.77
C LYS A 98 21.27 21.99 17.75
N ALA A 99 21.69 23.19 18.12
CA ALA A 99 22.72 23.95 17.40
C ALA A 99 23.54 24.83 18.35
N ASP A 100 24.47 25.59 17.80
CA ASP A 100 25.31 26.51 18.58
C ASP A 100 24.59 27.84 18.82
N THR A 101 23.65 28.20 17.94
CA THR A 101 22.82 29.39 18.06
C THR A 101 21.33 29.07 18.02
N GLU A 102 20.50 30.00 18.50
CA GLU A 102 19.04 29.86 18.47
C GLU A 102 18.49 29.84 17.03
N GLU A 103 19.03 30.67 16.14
CA GLU A 103 18.64 30.73 14.74
C GLU A 103 18.92 29.41 14.00
N GLU A 104 20.13 28.88 14.13
CA GLU A 104 20.51 27.59 13.53
C GLU A 104 19.69 26.43 14.10
N MET A 105 19.37 26.48 15.39
CA MET A 105 18.53 25.47 16.04
C MET A 105 17.12 25.48 15.42
N LEU A 106 16.52 26.66 15.23
CA LEU A 106 15.18 26.79 14.63
C LEU A 106 15.15 26.31 13.17
N ILE A 107 16.20 26.60 12.39
CA ILE A 107 16.35 26.08 11.03
C ILE A 107 16.40 24.55 11.04
N LYS A 108 17.27 23.96 11.87
CA LYS A 108 17.38 22.50 12.00
C LYS A 108 16.08 21.86 12.47
N LEU A 109 15.39 22.48 13.43
CA LEU A 109 14.11 21.97 13.95
C LEU A 109 13.03 21.99 12.87
N ARG A 110 12.95 23.07 12.08
CA ARG A 110 12.04 23.17 10.94
C ARG A 110 12.34 22.09 9.91
N ASP A 111 13.60 22.01 9.45
CA ASP A 111 13.99 21.12 8.36
C ASP A 111 13.84 19.63 8.76
N SER A 112 14.18 19.27 10.01
CA SER A 112 13.98 17.91 10.54
C SER A 112 12.51 17.57 10.82
N SER A 113 11.62 18.57 10.92
CA SER A 113 10.17 18.36 11.06
C SER A 113 9.45 18.19 9.72
N GLU A 114 10.11 18.46 8.60
CA GLU A 114 9.49 18.37 7.27
C GLU A 114 8.86 17.00 6.97
N PRO A 115 9.45 15.85 7.36
CA PRO A 115 8.84 14.55 7.13
C PRO A 115 7.46 14.37 7.79
N ILE A 116 7.30 14.77 9.06
CA ILE A 116 5.99 14.66 9.74
C ILE A 116 4.99 15.65 9.12
N LEU A 117 5.43 16.86 8.77
CA LEU A 117 4.57 17.87 8.15
C LEU A 117 4.05 17.41 6.79
N GLN A 118 4.93 16.92 5.92
CA GLN A 118 4.55 16.37 4.62
C GLN A 118 3.61 15.19 4.77
N ARG A 119 3.87 14.26 5.70
CA ARG A 119 2.97 13.14 5.97
C ARG A 119 1.58 13.60 6.38
N GLN A 120 1.49 14.54 7.32
CA GLN A 120 0.21 15.09 7.79
C GLN A 120 -0.54 15.82 6.67
N LEU A 121 0.16 16.53 5.78
CA LEU A 121 -0.43 17.17 4.60
C LEU A 121 -0.90 16.15 3.56
N SER A 122 -0.13 15.10 3.28
CA SER A 122 -0.50 14.04 2.34
C SER A 122 -1.75 13.28 2.79
N ILE A 123 -1.86 12.97 4.10
CA ILE A 123 -3.08 12.41 4.69
C ILE A 123 -4.26 13.36 4.44
N SER A 124 -4.08 14.64 4.75
CA SER A 124 -5.13 15.66 4.63
C SER A 124 -5.64 15.80 3.20
N ARG A 125 -4.71 15.91 2.23
CA ARG A 125 -5.04 15.98 0.80
C ARG A 125 -5.85 14.76 0.35
N SER A 126 -5.45 13.56 0.80
CA SER A 126 -6.09 12.30 0.41
C SER A 126 -7.52 12.18 0.93
N ILE A 127 -7.80 12.67 2.14
CA ILE A 127 -9.14 12.61 2.74
C ILE A 127 -9.99 13.85 2.49
N GLY A 128 -9.43 14.90 1.88
CA GLY A 128 -10.10 16.18 1.63
C GLY A 128 -10.17 17.09 2.86
N HIS A 129 -9.27 16.93 3.82
CA HIS A 129 -9.18 17.79 5.01
C HIS A 129 -8.42 19.09 4.67
N PRO A 130 -8.93 20.28 5.06
CA PRO A 130 -8.41 21.57 4.59
C PRO A 130 -7.05 21.97 5.20
N SER A 131 -6.74 21.47 6.40
CA SER A 131 -5.49 21.73 7.12
C SER A 131 -4.77 20.42 7.42
N ARG A 132 -3.53 20.49 7.94
CA ARG A 132 -2.76 19.30 8.32
C ARG A 132 -3.54 18.39 9.26
N TYR A 133 -3.43 17.08 9.05
CA TYR A 133 -4.10 16.07 9.87
C TYR A 133 -3.24 15.79 11.10
N LYS A 134 -3.78 16.04 12.29
CA LYS A 134 -3.06 15.90 13.57
C LYS A 134 -3.42 14.63 14.34
N GLY A 135 -4.41 13.86 13.85
CA GLY A 135 -4.91 12.66 14.52
C GLY A 135 -4.15 11.39 14.11
N GLU A 136 -4.65 10.25 14.55
CA GLU A 136 -4.14 8.94 14.17
C GLU A 136 -4.99 8.34 13.04
N ILE A 137 -4.39 7.55 12.15
CA ILE A 137 -5.12 6.95 11.01
C ILE A 137 -6.26 6.02 11.49
N ARG A 138 -6.07 5.31 12.62
CA ARG A 138 -7.07 4.41 13.20
C ARG A 138 -8.35 5.10 13.68
N ASP A 139 -8.30 6.40 13.91
CA ASP A 139 -9.44 7.20 14.36
C ASP A 139 -10.26 7.75 13.18
N LEU A 140 -9.79 7.55 11.94
CA LEU A 140 -10.51 8.00 10.74
C LEU A 140 -11.77 7.16 10.49
N PRO A 141 -12.82 7.77 9.90
CA PRO A 141 -13.94 7.01 9.36
C PRO A 141 -13.47 5.94 8.36
N PRO A 142 -14.16 4.78 8.27
CA PRO A 142 -13.76 3.68 7.38
C PRO A 142 -13.51 4.07 5.92
N VAL A 143 -14.34 4.97 5.37
CA VAL A 143 -14.15 5.48 4.01
C VAL A 143 -12.86 6.28 3.87
N ASP A 144 -12.49 7.08 4.86
CA ASP A 144 -11.29 7.91 4.82
C ASP A 144 -10.02 7.07 4.95
N ILE A 145 -10.05 5.98 5.72
CA ILE A 145 -8.96 4.98 5.75
C ILE A 145 -8.74 4.40 4.34
N LEU A 146 -9.82 4.04 3.62
CA LEU A 146 -9.70 3.54 2.25
C LEU A 146 -9.22 4.60 1.26
N LYS A 147 -9.55 5.89 1.43
CA LYS A 147 -8.99 6.96 0.60
C LYS A 147 -7.47 7.03 0.72
N LEU A 148 -6.91 6.75 1.91
CA LEU A 148 -5.47 6.74 2.12
C LEU A 148 -4.73 5.66 1.32
N PHE A 149 -5.40 4.62 0.84
CA PHE A 149 -4.80 3.64 -0.07
C PHE A 149 -4.31 4.30 -1.38
N TYR A 150 -4.95 5.40 -1.77
CA TYR A 150 -4.64 6.20 -2.94
C TYR A 150 -3.68 7.37 -2.65
N CYS A 151 -3.09 7.42 -1.46
CA CYS A 151 -2.12 8.45 -1.09
C CYS A 151 -0.86 8.35 -1.96
N GLU A 152 -0.32 9.50 -2.37
CA GLU A 152 0.95 9.59 -3.08
C GLU A 152 2.14 9.08 -2.23
N ASP A 153 2.04 9.25 -0.91
CA ASP A 153 2.96 8.65 0.06
C ASP A 153 2.55 7.21 0.33
N ARG A 154 3.29 6.26 -0.25
CA ARG A 154 3.02 4.82 -0.07
C ARG A 154 3.14 4.34 1.37
N ASP A 155 3.88 5.04 2.23
CA ASP A 155 3.98 4.65 3.64
C ASP A 155 2.74 5.08 4.44
N VAL A 156 2.04 6.14 4.00
CA VAL A 156 0.69 6.46 4.49
C VAL A 156 -0.31 5.39 4.05
N ALA A 157 -0.28 4.99 2.78
CA ALA A 157 -1.12 3.89 2.28
C ALA A 157 -0.89 2.59 3.06
N ASN A 158 0.38 2.26 3.36
CA ASN A 158 0.73 1.10 4.17
C ASN A 158 0.20 1.19 5.62
N SER A 159 0.30 2.36 6.27
CA SER A 159 -0.27 2.49 7.63
C SER A 159 -1.79 2.40 7.65
N ALA A 160 -2.47 2.88 6.60
CA ALA A 160 -3.91 2.67 6.43
C ALA A 160 -4.25 1.20 6.21
N HIS A 161 -3.42 0.49 5.44
CA HIS A 161 -3.52 -0.95 5.25
C HIS A 161 -3.42 -1.71 6.59
N GLU A 162 -2.37 -1.47 7.37
CA GLU A 162 -2.17 -2.08 8.71
C GLU A 162 -3.35 -1.80 9.64
N THR A 163 -3.97 -0.62 9.52
CA THR A 163 -5.15 -0.25 10.29
C THR A 163 -6.37 -1.13 9.94
N ILE A 164 -6.60 -1.40 8.64
CA ILE A 164 -7.68 -2.30 8.20
C ILE A 164 -7.37 -3.75 8.58
N GLU A 165 -6.11 -4.17 8.44
CA GLU A 165 -5.65 -5.50 8.79
C GLU A 165 -6.02 -5.86 10.23
N VAL A 166 -5.86 -4.96 11.20
CA VAL A 166 -6.21 -5.22 12.61
C VAL A 166 -7.63 -4.83 13.01
N SER A 167 -8.44 -4.36 12.07
CA SER A 167 -9.82 -3.93 12.34
C SER A 167 -10.73 -5.11 12.72
N LYS A 168 -11.70 -4.88 13.59
CA LYS A 168 -12.77 -5.86 13.86
C LYS A 168 -13.91 -5.84 12.83
N PHE A 169 -13.90 -4.86 11.93
CA PHE A 169 -14.93 -4.65 10.93
C PHE A 169 -14.47 -5.02 9.51
N ARG A 170 -13.50 -5.95 9.37
CA ARG A 170 -12.90 -6.36 8.08
C ARG A 170 -13.94 -6.66 7.00
N ASN A 171 -14.99 -7.41 7.33
CA ASN A 171 -16.05 -7.78 6.39
C ASN A 171 -16.81 -6.57 5.83
N ALA A 172 -16.88 -5.45 6.55
CA ALA A 172 -17.52 -4.24 6.07
C ALA A 172 -16.69 -3.53 4.98
N TYR A 173 -15.37 -3.75 4.95
CA TYR A 173 -14.49 -3.19 3.91
C TYR A 173 -14.53 -4.01 2.61
N PHE A 174 -14.89 -5.30 2.69
CA PHE A 174 -14.77 -6.25 1.57
C PHE A 174 -15.33 -5.73 0.23
N PRO A 175 -16.57 -5.20 0.14
CA PRO A 175 -17.09 -4.69 -1.13
C PRO A 175 -16.24 -3.57 -1.74
N SER A 176 -15.65 -2.72 -0.89
CA SER A 176 -14.77 -1.63 -1.29
C SER A 176 -13.39 -2.13 -1.72
N LEU A 177 -12.83 -3.13 -1.02
CA LEU A 177 -11.56 -3.76 -1.40
C LEU A 177 -11.65 -4.38 -2.81
N CYS A 178 -12.73 -5.13 -3.06
CA CYS A 178 -13.05 -5.66 -4.39
C CYS A 178 -13.28 -4.58 -5.46
N HIS A 179 -13.73 -3.38 -5.07
CA HIS A 179 -13.89 -2.25 -5.98
C HIS A 179 -12.53 -1.63 -6.35
N ILE A 180 -11.61 -1.49 -5.39
CA ILE A 180 -10.25 -0.98 -5.61
C ILE A 180 -9.47 -1.87 -6.60
N LEU A 181 -9.56 -3.20 -6.47
CA LEU A 181 -8.94 -4.13 -7.43
C LEU A 181 -9.42 -3.94 -8.87
N ARG A 182 -10.68 -3.52 -9.04
CA ARG A 182 -11.31 -3.25 -10.34
C ARG A 182 -11.14 -1.81 -10.81
N ASP A 183 -10.50 -0.95 -10.03
CA ASP A 183 -10.28 0.44 -10.41
C ASP A 183 -9.32 0.53 -11.62
N ARG A 184 -9.70 1.37 -12.58
CA ARG A 184 -8.93 1.70 -13.80
C ARG A 184 -8.78 3.21 -13.99
N THR A 185 -9.31 4.00 -13.06
CA THR A 185 -9.57 5.43 -13.24
C THR A 185 -8.71 6.29 -12.34
N HIS A 186 -8.47 5.90 -11.10
CA HIS A 186 -7.63 6.70 -10.21
C HIS A 186 -6.15 6.60 -10.63
N PRO A 187 -5.39 7.70 -10.73
CA PRO A 187 -3.97 7.63 -11.11
C PRO A 187 -3.11 6.84 -10.12
N TRP A 188 -3.34 7.00 -8.82
CA TRP A 188 -2.66 6.26 -7.74
C TRP A 188 -3.18 4.84 -7.47
N ARG A 189 -4.02 4.26 -8.36
CA ARG A 189 -4.67 2.96 -8.15
C ARG A 189 -3.72 1.81 -7.82
N ARG A 190 -2.49 1.81 -8.33
CA ARG A 190 -1.54 0.71 -8.13
C ARG A 190 -1.11 0.56 -6.67
N SER A 191 -0.90 1.67 -5.96
CA SER A 191 -0.64 1.62 -4.52
C SER A 191 -1.84 1.04 -3.77
N ALA A 192 -3.06 1.46 -4.14
CA ALA A 192 -4.27 0.99 -3.49
C ALA A 192 -4.54 -0.49 -3.73
N GLN A 193 -4.40 -0.94 -4.97
CA GLN A 193 -4.53 -2.34 -5.38
C GLN A 193 -3.50 -3.22 -4.67
N TRP A 194 -2.25 -2.75 -4.55
CA TRP A 194 -1.23 -3.46 -3.80
C TRP A 194 -1.63 -3.65 -2.33
N CYS A 195 -2.14 -2.60 -1.66
CA CYS A 195 -2.65 -2.71 -0.29
C CYS A 195 -3.80 -3.72 -0.16
N VAL A 196 -4.72 -3.77 -1.12
CA VAL A 196 -5.80 -4.77 -1.08
C VAL A 196 -5.27 -6.19 -1.24
N LEU A 197 -4.32 -6.40 -2.16
CA LEU A 197 -3.73 -7.71 -2.37
C LEU A 197 -2.99 -8.21 -1.13
N ASP A 198 -2.33 -7.32 -0.39
CA ASP A 198 -1.68 -7.64 0.88
C ASP A 198 -2.70 -8.09 1.94
N LEU A 199 -3.85 -7.40 2.08
CA LEU A 199 -4.96 -7.87 2.93
C LEU A 199 -5.51 -9.23 2.48
N PHE A 200 -5.61 -9.46 1.18
CA PHE A 200 -6.19 -10.68 0.61
C PHE A 200 -5.28 -11.91 0.70
N GLU A 201 -4.04 -11.76 1.17
CA GLU A 201 -3.24 -12.91 1.63
C GLU A 201 -3.94 -13.67 2.78
N ASP A 202 -4.76 -12.98 3.57
CA ASP A 202 -5.67 -13.57 4.56
C ASP A 202 -7.15 -13.29 4.19
N LEU A 203 -7.52 -13.56 2.92
CA LEU A 203 -8.90 -13.38 2.43
C LEU A 203 -10.00 -13.92 3.37
N PRO A 204 -9.85 -15.10 4.04
CA PRO A 204 -10.86 -15.61 4.97
C PRO A 204 -11.25 -14.63 6.09
N SER A 205 -10.35 -13.72 6.48
CA SER A 205 -10.63 -12.68 7.48
C SER A 205 -11.55 -11.55 6.99
N PHE A 206 -11.84 -11.47 5.68
CA PHE A 206 -12.61 -10.38 5.07
C PHE A 206 -13.94 -10.84 4.47
N ILE A 207 -14.12 -12.12 4.20
CA ILE A 207 -15.29 -12.65 3.51
C ILE A 207 -16.31 -13.25 4.47
N ALA A 208 -17.59 -13.23 4.08
CA ALA A 208 -18.66 -13.88 4.83
C ALA A 208 -19.24 -15.11 4.11
N SER A 209 -18.92 -15.29 2.83
CA SER A 209 -19.54 -16.31 1.99
C SER A 209 -18.63 -16.79 0.85
N GLU A 210 -18.99 -17.93 0.25
CA GLU A 210 -18.35 -18.42 -0.99
C GLU A 210 -18.54 -17.44 -2.15
N LYS A 211 -19.66 -16.71 -2.18
CA LYS A 211 -19.88 -15.67 -3.19
C LYS A 211 -18.83 -14.57 -3.10
N ASP A 212 -18.49 -14.14 -1.89
CA ASP A 212 -17.44 -13.14 -1.68
C ASP A 212 -16.08 -13.67 -2.13
N GLU A 213 -15.77 -14.95 -1.89
CA GLU A 213 -14.55 -15.57 -2.42
C GLU A 213 -14.50 -15.50 -3.95
N ILE A 214 -15.60 -15.88 -4.64
CA ILE A 214 -15.70 -15.79 -6.10
C ILE A 214 -15.51 -14.34 -6.56
N ASP A 215 -16.17 -13.38 -5.90
CA ASP A 215 -16.08 -11.96 -6.26
C ASP A 215 -14.66 -11.40 -6.06
N ALA A 216 -13.90 -11.89 -5.08
CA ALA A 216 -12.51 -11.52 -4.86
C ALA A 216 -11.58 -12.12 -5.91
N VAL A 217 -11.70 -13.42 -6.18
CA VAL A 217 -10.91 -14.12 -7.21
C VAL A 217 -11.14 -13.49 -8.57
N GLU A 218 -12.39 -13.19 -8.95
CA GLU A 218 -12.69 -12.51 -10.21
C GLU A 218 -12.15 -11.07 -10.25
N ALA A 219 -12.08 -10.37 -9.12
CA ALA A 219 -11.46 -9.04 -9.05
C ALA A 219 -9.96 -9.10 -9.35
N MET A 220 -9.24 -10.05 -8.74
CA MET A 220 -7.80 -10.28 -8.97
C MET A 220 -7.54 -10.79 -10.39
N LYS A 221 -8.38 -11.70 -10.89
CA LYS A 221 -8.32 -12.19 -12.28
C LYS A 221 -8.46 -11.04 -13.26
N SER A 222 -9.46 -10.18 -13.10
CA SER A 222 -9.65 -9.00 -13.95
C SER A 222 -8.44 -8.05 -13.90
N LEU A 223 -7.81 -7.87 -12.74
CA LEU A 223 -6.58 -7.09 -12.62
C LEU A 223 -5.42 -7.66 -13.47
N LEU A 224 -5.26 -8.98 -13.50
CA LEU A 224 -4.28 -9.65 -14.38
C LEU A 224 -4.66 -9.54 -15.86
N MET A 225 -5.94 -9.69 -16.20
CA MET A 225 -6.40 -9.66 -17.59
C MET A 225 -6.19 -8.29 -18.25
N ASP A 226 -6.42 -7.21 -17.50
CA ASP A 226 -6.39 -5.83 -18.02
C ASP A 226 -5.09 -5.08 -17.67
N ALA A 227 -4.02 -5.79 -17.30
CA ALA A 227 -2.79 -5.16 -16.82
C ALA A 227 -2.07 -4.34 -17.90
N GLU A 228 -1.90 -3.03 -17.67
CA GLU A 228 -1.18 -2.09 -18.56
C GLU A 228 0.27 -1.86 -18.12
N ASP A 229 0.55 -2.10 -16.85
CA ASP A 229 1.82 -1.85 -16.15
C ASP A 229 1.95 -2.84 -14.99
N ASP A 230 3.13 -2.88 -14.35
CA ASP A 230 3.35 -3.59 -13.09
C ASP A 230 3.91 -2.65 -12.01
N TYR A 231 3.42 -1.42 -11.96
CA TYR A 231 3.88 -0.45 -10.99
C TYR A 231 3.61 -0.93 -9.57
N ALA A 232 4.57 -0.66 -8.68
CA ALA A 232 4.62 -1.22 -7.33
C ALA A 232 4.60 -2.76 -7.25
N ARG A 233 4.86 -3.48 -8.36
CA ARG A 233 4.73 -4.94 -8.45
C ARG A 233 3.32 -5.42 -8.13
N THR A 234 2.32 -4.61 -8.45
CA THR A 234 0.92 -4.86 -8.11
C THR A 234 0.34 -6.06 -8.87
N VAL A 235 0.60 -6.14 -10.18
CA VAL A 235 0.09 -7.22 -11.02
C VAL A 235 0.81 -8.51 -10.65
N TYR A 236 2.13 -8.44 -10.46
CA TYR A 236 2.91 -9.52 -9.89
C TYR A 236 2.31 -10.07 -8.58
N LYS A 237 2.04 -9.19 -7.60
CA LYS A 237 1.45 -9.55 -6.31
C LYS A 237 0.10 -10.25 -6.48
N ALA A 238 -0.72 -9.88 -7.46
CA ALA A 238 -1.99 -10.56 -7.73
C ALA A 238 -1.80 -12.03 -8.14
N GLY A 239 -0.80 -12.33 -8.97
CA GLY A 239 -0.42 -13.71 -9.30
C GLY A 239 0.05 -14.50 -8.07
N VAL A 240 0.87 -13.86 -7.21
CA VAL A 240 1.33 -14.46 -5.95
C VAL A 240 0.17 -14.76 -5.00
N VAL A 241 -0.77 -13.83 -4.81
CA VAL A 241 -1.92 -14.07 -3.92
C VAL A 241 -2.80 -15.20 -4.45
N LEU A 242 -3.13 -15.20 -5.74
CA LEU A 242 -3.92 -16.26 -6.35
C LEU A 242 -3.22 -17.63 -6.27
N GLY A 243 -1.91 -17.68 -6.47
CA GLY A 243 -1.15 -18.93 -6.54
C GLY A 243 -0.65 -19.45 -5.20
N GLY A 244 -0.28 -18.56 -4.28
CA GLY A 244 0.33 -18.91 -2.99
C GLY A 244 -0.64 -18.86 -1.81
N HIS A 245 -1.66 -18.00 -1.86
CA HIS A 245 -2.59 -17.80 -0.73
C HIS A 245 -3.99 -18.34 -1.00
N LEU A 246 -4.41 -18.36 -2.27
CA LEU A 246 -5.70 -18.90 -2.70
C LEU A 246 -5.63 -20.12 -3.64
N PRO A 247 -4.60 -20.98 -3.60
CA PRO A 247 -4.44 -22.06 -4.56
C PRO A 247 -5.62 -23.05 -4.54
N HIS A 248 -6.13 -23.37 -3.35
CA HIS A 248 -7.30 -24.23 -3.14
C HIS A 248 -8.65 -23.53 -3.31
N ARG A 249 -8.64 -22.20 -3.43
CA ARG A 249 -9.82 -21.31 -3.45
C ARG A 249 -10.03 -20.73 -4.84
N ARG A 250 -10.01 -21.59 -5.86
CA ARG A 250 -10.18 -21.23 -7.28
C ARG A 250 -9.02 -20.42 -7.89
N GLY A 251 -8.00 -20.05 -7.09
CA GLY A 251 -6.86 -19.26 -7.54
C GLY A 251 -6.09 -19.94 -8.68
N GLY A 252 -5.84 -21.25 -8.57
CA GLY A 252 -5.19 -22.03 -9.64
C GLY A 252 -5.94 -21.97 -10.97
N ASN A 253 -7.26 -22.21 -10.96
CA ASN A 253 -8.09 -22.14 -12.16
C ASN A 253 -8.12 -20.74 -12.78
N ALA A 254 -8.21 -19.70 -11.95
CA ALA A 254 -8.16 -18.32 -12.42
C ALA A 254 -6.82 -17.99 -13.10
N LEU A 255 -5.70 -18.50 -12.57
CA LEU A 255 -4.38 -18.32 -13.18
C LEU A 255 -4.24 -19.08 -14.51
N LEU A 256 -4.78 -20.30 -14.61
CA LEU A 256 -4.83 -21.05 -15.87
C LEU A 256 -5.59 -20.28 -16.94
N GLU A 257 -6.72 -19.65 -16.60
CA GLU A 257 -7.45 -18.76 -17.51
C GLU A 257 -6.59 -17.55 -17.94
N CYS A 258 -5.89 -16.93 -17.00
CA CYS A 258 -5.04 -15.76 -17.25
C CYS A 258 -3.84 -16.00 -18.17
N LEU A 259 -3.48 -17.25 -18.48
CA LEU A 259 -2.50 -17.56 -19.53
C LEU A 259 -2.94 -17.07 -20.92
N THR A 260 -4.24 -16.79 -21.08
CA THR A 260 -4.82 -16.20 -22.31
C THR A 260 -5.01 -14.68 -22.23
N SER A 261 -4.54 -14.04 -21.14
CA SER A 261 -4.65 -12.59 -20.95
C SER A 261 -4.08 -11.83 -22.16
N PRO A 262 -4.75 -10.77 -22.64
CA PRO A 262 -4.17 -9.90 -23.66
C PRO A 262 -2.92 -9.17 -23.14
N SER A 263 -2.83 -8.96 -21.82
CA SER A 263 -1.67 -8.34 -21.18
C SER A 263 -0.49 -9.29 -21.08
N ILE A 264 0.65 -8.89 -21.65
CA ILE A 264 1.93 -9.59 -21.48
C ILE A 264 2.36 -9.65 -19.99
N ILE A 265 2.05 -8.61 -19.22
CA ILE A 265 2.36 -8.52 -17.78
C ILE A 265 1.45 -9.45 -16.99
N GLY A 266 0.17 -9.49 -17.35
CA GLY A 266 -0.81 -10.43 -16.79
C GLY A 266 -0.40 -11.88 -17.01
N ARG A 267 -0.02 -12.23 -18.25
CA ARG A 267 0.48 -13.58 -18.58
C ARG A 267 1.76 -13.92 -17.81
N ARG A 268 2.73 -13.01 -17.70
CA ARG A 268 3.94 -13.20 -16.87
C ARG A 268 3.58 -13.58 -15.43
N SER A 269 2.72 -12.79 -14.82
CA SER A 269 2.30 -13.01 -13.42
C SER A 269 1.50 -14.29 -13.25
N ALA A 270 0.66 -14.67 -14.22
CA ALA A 270 -0.07 -15.93 -14.22
C ALA A 270 0.88 -17.14 -14.28
N ILE A 271 1.85 -17.12 -15.20
CA ILE A 271 2.89 -18.16 -15.32
C ILE A 271 3.64 -18.33 -13.99
N HIS A 272 4.05 -17.23 -13.37
CA HIS A 272 4.71 -17.25 -12.07
C HIS A 272 3.80 -17.79 -10.96
N GLY A 273 2.56 -17.30 -10.85
CA GLY A 273 1.61 -17.76 -9.84
C GLY A 273 1.32 -19.26 -9.92
N LEU A 274 1.30 -19.84 -11.12
CA LEU A 274 1.09 -21.29 -11.33
C LEU A 274 2.21 -22.16 -10.75
N PHE A 275 3.44 -21.62 -10.62
CA PHE A 275 4.50 -22.29 -9.86
C PHE A 275 4.06 -22.50 -8.41
N HIS A 276 3.61 -21.43 -7.74
CA HIS A 276 3.14 -21.47 -6.36
C HIS A 276 1.90 -22.36 -6.19
N VAL A 277 1.01 -22.42 -7.18
CA VAL A 277 -0.14 -23.35 -7.14
C VAL A 277 0.33 -24.78 -6.94
N CYS A 278 1.41 -25.21 -7.61
CA CYS A 278 1.92 -26.58 -7.51
C CYS A 278 2.63 -26.86 -6.17
N GLU A 279 3.11 -25.83 -5.48
CA GLU A 279 3.67 -25.98 -4.12
C GLU A 279 2.57 -26.36 -3.12
N TRP A 280 1.36 -25.82 -3.30
CA TRP A 280 0.25 -25.99 -2.38
C TRP A 280 -0.77 -27.04 -2.80
N VAL A 281 -0.98 -27.23 -4.12
CA VAL A 281 -1.88 -28.23 -4.71
C VAL A 281 -1.11 -29.15 -5.66
N PRO A 282 -0.32 -30.12 -5.14
CA PRO A 282 0.48 -31.03 -5.98
C PRO A 282 -0.37 -31.84 -6.98
N GLU A 283 -1.66 -32.03 -6.71
CA GLU A 283 -2.58 -32.72 -7.60
C GLU A 283 -2.81 -31.98 -8.93
N MET A 284 -2.56 -30.66 -8.96
CA MET A 284 -2.67 -29.86 -10.18
C MET A 284 -1.39 -29.88 -11.04
N THR A 285 -0.28 -30.47 -10.55
CA THR A 285 1.02 -30.42 -11.24
C THR A 285 0.95 -30.87 -12.70
N ASP A 286 0.33 -32.01 -12.98
CA ASP A 286 0.26 -32.54 -14.35
C ASP A 286 -0.50 -31.60 -15.29
N GLU A 287 -1.64 -31.07 -14.83
CA GLU A 287 -2.46 -30.12 -15.58
C GLU A 287 -1.72 -28.80 -15.83
N VAL A 288 -1.09 -28.25 -14.79
CA VAL A 288 -0.36 -26.98 -14.86
C VAL A 288 0.85 -27.11 -15.78
N VAL A 289 1.67 -28.14 -15.63
CA VAL A 289 2.84 -28.39 -16.47
C VAL A 289 2.42 -28.58 -17.93
N HIS A 290 1.37 -29.37 -18.19
CA HIS A 290 0.84 -29.55 -19.54
C HIS A 290 0.40 -28.20 -20.14
N THR A 291 -0.36 -27.41 -19.38
CA THR A 291 -0.92 -26.14 -19.84
C THR A 291 0.18 -25.10 -20.09
N LEU A 292 1.18 -24.99 -19.21
CA LEU A 292 2.34 -24.11 -19.40
C LEU A 292 3.12 -24.48 -20.66
N ARG A 293 3.39 -25.77 -20.90
CA ARG A 293 4.06 -26.22 -22.14
C ARG A 293 3.24 -25.90 -23.39
N GLU A 294 1.93 -26.09 -23.36
CA GLU A 294 1.05 -25.75 -24.49
C GLU A 294 0.94 -24.22 -24.70
N ASN A 295 0.94 -23.45 -23.61
CA ASN A 295 1.00 -21.99 -23.66
C ASN A 295 2.32 -21.52 -24.27
N GLY A 296 3.47 -22.03 -23.81
CA GLY A 296 4.78 -21.68 -24.34
C GLY A 296 4.95 -21.94 -25.85
N LYS A 297 4.25 -22.94 -26.41
CA LYS A 297 4.24 -23.19 -27.86
C LYS A 297 3.47 -22.13 -28.66
N LYS A 298 2.45 -21.52 -28.05
CA LYS A 298 1.52 -20.58 -28.70
C LYS A 298 1.83 -19.11 -28.37
N GLU A 299 2.62 -18.88 -27.33
CA GLU A 299 3.02 -17.56 -26.87
C GLU A 299 3.78 -16.81 -27.97
N GLN A 300 3.39 -15.56 -28.18
CA GLN A 300 3.94 -14.71 -29.24
C GLN A 300 5.20 -13.99 -28.78
N ASP A 301 5.31 -13.68 -27.49
CA ASP A 301 6.51 -13.08 -26.91
C ASP A 301 7.57 -14.17 -26.62
N PRO A 302 8.76 -14.11 -27.23
CA PRO A 302 9.78 -15.14 -27.05
C PRO A 302 10.28 -15.29 -25.61
N GLN A 303 10.31 -14.19 -24.82
CA GLN A 303 10.78 -14.26 -23.43
C GLN A 303 9.75 -14.97 -22.57
N LEU A 304 8.45 -14.68 -22.76
CA LEU A 304 7.38 -15.40 -22.07
C LEU A 304 7.29 -16.87 -22.49
N ALA A 305 7.50 -17.19 -23.77
CA ALA A 305 7.51 -18.57 -24.24
C ALA A 305 8.59 -19.38 -23.50
N ILE A 306 9.81 -18.85 -23.44
CA ILE A 306 10.94 -19.46 -22.70
C ILE A 306 10.59 -19.57 -21.22
N PHE A 307 10.06 -18.51 -20.62
CA PHE A 307 9.70 -18.48 -19.21
C PHE A 307 8.65 -19.53 -18.85
N SER A 308 7.61 -19.68 -19.67
CA SER A 308 6.55 -20.69 -19.49
C SER A 308 7.11 -22.12 -19.50
N PHE A 309 8.00 -22.44 -20.44
CA PHE A 309 8.68 -23.75 -20.44
C PHE A 309 9.60 -23.92 -19.23
N ALA A 310 10.37 -22.90 -18.86
CA ALA A 310 11.29 -22.98 -17.73
C ALA A 310 10.55 -23.26 -16.42
N ILE A 311 9.43 -22.55 -16.16
CA ILE A 311 8.59 -22.80 -14.99
C ILE A 311 8.00 -24.22 -15.00
N ALA A 312 7.55 -24.72 -16.16
CA ALA A 312 7.06 -26.09 -16.25
C ALA A 312 8.14 -27.13 -15.88
N GLU A 313 9.40 -26.90 -16.26
CA GLU A 313 10.52 -27.75 -15.86
C GLU A 313 10.88 -27.62 -14.38
N ASP A 314 10.82 -26.41 -13.82
CA ASP A 314 11.09 -26.17 -12.40
C ASP A 314 10.06 -26.87 -11.50
N ILE A 315 8.77 -26.82 -11.88
CA ILE A 315 7.69 -27.56 -11.20
C ILE A 315 7.97 -29.07 -11.21
N LEU A 316 8.34 -29.64 -12.36
CA LEU A 316 8.63 -31.08 -12.46
C LEU A 316 9.83 -31.52 -11.63
N ARG A 317 10.81 -30.63 -11.43
CA ARG A 317 11.99 -30.89 -10.62
C ARG A 317 11.74 -30.73 -9.13
N GLY A 318 10.60 -30.12 -8.75
CA GLY A 318 10.30 -29.79 -7.36
C GLY A 318 11.35 -28.85 -6.74
N THR A 319 11.85 -27.89 -7.52
CA THR A 319 12.81 -26.91 -7.00
C THR A 319 12.13 -25.96 -6.02
N ILE A 320 12.89 -25.45 -5.04
CA ILE A 320 12.40 -24.44 -4.10
C ILE A 320 12.39 -23.06 -4.76
N ASP A 321 13.43 -22.76 -5.55
CA ASP A 321 13.51 -21.55 -6.35
C ASP A 321 13.10 -21.85 -7.78
N HIS A 322 12.39 -20.92 -8.41
CA HIS A 322 12.04 -20.98 -9.82
C HIS A 322 12.88 -19.99 -10.64
N THR A 323 12.88 -20.21 -11.95
CA THR A 323 13.50 -19.32 -12.93
C THR A 323 13.04 -17.86 -12.73
N PRO A 324 13.96 -16.87 -12.73
CA PRO A 324 13.56 -15.47 -12.54
C PRO A 324 12.65 -14.99 -13.66
N GLU A 325 11.70 -14.13 -13.30
CA GLU A 325 10.77 -13.55 -14.27
C GLU A 325 11.48 -12.67 -15.31
N PRO A 326 11.00 -12.67 -16.57
CA PRO A 326 11.54 -11.77 -17.58
C PRO A 326 11.17 -10.31 -17.26
N VAL A 327 12.14 -9.42 -17.46
CA VAL A 327 11.96 -7.95 -17.38
C VAL A 327 11.84 -7.41 -18.80
N PHE A 328 10.69 -6.85 -19.14
CA PHE A 328 10.44 -6.36 -20.49
C PHE A 328 11.17 -5.03 -20.76
N ALA A 329 11.50 -4.77 -22.03
CA ALA A 329 12.25 -3.57 -22.40
C ALA A 329 11.55 -2.26 -22.01
N PHE A 330 10.21 -2.23 -22.04
CA PHE A 330 9.41 -1.06 -21.68
C PHE A 330 9.32 -0.80 -20.16
N GLU A 331 9.79 -1.74 -19.33
CA GLU A 331 9.76 -1.60 -17.87
C GLU A 331 11.02 -0.93 -17.28
N ARG A 332 12.04 -0.69 -18.12
CA ARG A 332 13.35 -0.16 -17.70
C ARG A 332 13.40 1.36 -17.68
#